data_AF-A0A192H5X3-F1
#
_entry.id   AF-A0A192H5X3-F1
#
_cell.length_a   1.000
_cell.length_b   1.000
_cell.length_c   1.000
_cell.angle_alpha   90.00
_cell.angle_beta   90.00
_cell.angle_gamma   90.00
#
_symmetry.space_group_name_H-M   'P 1'
#
loop_
_entity.id
_entity.type
_entity.pdbx_description
1 polymer ?
#
loop_
_entity_poly.entity_id
_entity_poly.type
_entity_poly.pdbx_seq_one_letter_code
_entity_poly.pdbx_strand_id
1 'polypeptide(L)'
;MKPHKIILTCFALLVLGVCSLVINTSANAAICHNGGRADYRGLIKYTKAAKRAKSHVECDTILIDQDSASDTFPVNDIETSDGTIEHEAHVSKISEAQLYYLKSRGLDEATASQLIIMGFLEPFTKQLPMEYAVELDRLIKFQMEGSIG
;
A
#
# COMPACT_ATOMS: atom_id res chain seq x y z
N MET A 1 6.45 4.78 -17.50
CA MET A 1 7.41 3.69 -17.80
C MET A 1 6.88 2.43 -17.13
N LYS A 2 6.56 1.35 -17.85
CA LYS A 2 5.85 0.18 -17.26
C LYS A 2 6.70 -0.49 -16.15
N PRO A 3 6.11 -0.91 -15.02
CA PRO A 3 6.83 -1.42 -13.84
C PRO A 3 7.72 -2.63 -14.14
N HIS A 4 7.33 -3.47 -15.10
CA HIS A 4 8.14 -4.62 -15.54
C HIS A 4 9.53 -4.27 -16.11
N LYS A 5 9.73 -3.06 -16.67
CA LYS A 5 11.05 -2.65 -17.17
C LYS A 5 11.99 -2.19 -16.06
N ILE A 6 11.48 -1.74 -14.92
CA ILE A 6 12.30 -1.22 -13.80
C ILE A 6 12.92 -2.39 -13.01
N ILE A 7 12.13 -3.43 -12.74
CA ILE A 7 12.57 -4.62 -11.98
C ILE A 7 13.71 -5.36 -12.70
N LEU A 8 13.60 -5.55 -14.02
CA LEU A 8 14.60 -6.28 -14.80
C LEU A 8 15.93 -5.50 -14.92
N THR A 9 15.86 -4.17 -14.92
CA THR A 9 17.05 -3.31 -15.00
C THR A 9 17.83 -3.35 -13.67
N CYS A 10 17.14 -3.33 -12.52
CA CYS A 10 17.78 -3.46 -11.21
C CYS A 10 18.48 -4.83 -11.01
N PHE A 11 17.87 -5.94 -11.44
CA PHE A 11 18.50 -7.27 -11.29
C PHE A 11 19.76 -7.42 -12.15
N ALA A 12 19.77 -6.85 -13.36
CA ALA A 12 20.95 -6.85 -14.23
C ALA A 12 22.09 -5.94 -13.70
N LEU A 13 21.75 -4.81 -13.08
CA LEU A 13 22.74 -3.86 -12.52
C LEU A 13 23.37 -4.34 -11.21
N LEU A 14 22.67 -5.18 -10.42
CA LEU A 14 23.17 -5.77 -9.19
C LEU A 14 24.32 -6.77 -9.44
N VAL A 15 24.28 -7.48 -10.58
CA VAL A 15 25.31 -8.46 -10.99
C VAL A 15 26.58 -7.79 -11.54
N LEU A 16 26.46 -6.57 -12.06
CA LEU A 16 27.58 -5.86 -12.72
C LEU A 16 28.36 -4.90 -11.80
N GLY A 17 27.98 -4.74 -10.53
CA GLY A 17 28.74 -3.90 -9.57
C GLY A 17 28.74 -2.40 -9.90
N VAL A 18 27.90 -1.94 -10.85
CA VAL A 18 27.82 -0.55 -11.30
C VAL A 18 26.36 -0.10 -11.26
N CYS A 19 25.77 0.02 -10.06
CA CYS A 19 24.46 0.66 -9.94
C CYS A 19 24.60 1.98 -9.18
N SER A 20 25.12 3.00 -9.87
CA SER A 20 25.27 4.37 -9.36
C SER A 20 23.98 5.20 -9.44
N LEU A 21 22.82 4.56 -9.63
CA LEU A 21 21.49 5.16 -9.57
C LEU A 21 20.46 4.06 -9.29
N VAL A 22 19.93 4.01 -8.08
CA VAL A 22 18.82 3.13 -7.69
C VAL A 22 17.63 4.02 -7.42
N ILE A 23 16.56 3.87 -8.21
CA ILE A 23 15.27 4.55 -7.98
C ILE A 23 14.25 3.46 -7.67
N ASN A 24 13.70 3.47 -6.45
CA ASN A 24 12.69 2.52 -6.03
C ASN A 24 11.48 3.25 -5.45
N THR A 25 10.28 2.82 -5.83
CA THR A 25 9.03 3.29 -5.23
C THR A 25 8.27 2.06 -4.78
N SER A 26 7.97 1.96 -3.48
CA SER A 26 7.16 0.89 -2.93
C SER A 26 5.94 1.46 -2.25
N ALA A 27 4.77 1.06 -2.72
CA ALA A 27 3.50 1.38 -2.08
C ALA A 27 2.92 0.10 -1.48
N ASN A 28 2.46 0.17 -0.25
CA ASN A 28 1.78 -0.91 0.46
C ASN A 28 0.45 -0.42 1.01
N ALA A 29 -0.62 -1.18 0.77
CA ALA A 29 -1.92 -0.93 1.36
C ALA A 29 -2.37 -2.13 2.19
N ALA A 30 -2.92 -1.87 3.38
CA ALA A 30 -3.54 -2.87 4.22
C ALA A 30 -4.96 -2.46 4.62
N ILE A 31 -5.84 -3.45 4.75
CA ILE A 31 -7.22 -3.29 5.25
C ILE A 31 -7.35 -4.27 6.42
N CYS A 32 -7.67 -3.75 7.60
CA CYS A 32 -7.85 -4.58 8.80
C CYS A 32 -9.32 -4.59 9.22
N HIS A 33 -9.81 -5.80 9.51
CA HIS A 33 -11.21 -6.05 9.80
C HIS A 33 -11.38 -7.24 10.75
N ASN A 34 -12.48 -7.28 11.50
CA ASN A 34 -12.83 -8.25 12.54
C ASN A 34 -11.69 -8.49 13.57
N GLY A 35 -11.09 -7.41 14.08
CA GLY A 35 -9.94 -7.51 15.00
C GLY A 35 -8.66 -7.99 14.33
N GLY A 36 -8.60 -7.93 13.00
CA GLY A 36 -7.43 -8.27 12.21
C GLY A 36 -6.25 -7.35 12.51
N ARG A 37 -5.04 -7.90 12.39
CA ARG A 37 -3.79 -7.14 12.53
C ARG A 37 -2.95 -7.21 11.27
N ALA A 38 -2.48 -6.07 10.80
CA ALA A 38 -1.56 -5.99 9.66
C ALA A 38 -0.21 -5.40 10.08
N ASP A 39 0.86 -6.17 9.88
CA ASP A 39 2.22 -5.74 10.19
C ASP A 39 3.00 -5.55 8.89
N TYR A 40 3.38 -4.30 8.58
CA TYR A 40 4.29 -4.02 7.48
C TYR A 40 5.74 -3.98 7.97
N ARG A 41 6.63 -4.68 7.26
CA ARG A 41 8.07 -4.68 7.51
C ARG A 41 8.81 -4.35 6.23
N GLY A 42 9.45 -3.19 6.20
CA GLY A 42 10.22 -2.71 5.06
C GLY A 42 11.71 -2.61 5.39
N LEU A 43 12.57 -2.98 4.45
CA LEU A 43 14.01 -2.72 4.51
C LEU A 43 14.43 -1.94 3.26
N ILE A 44 14.96 -0.74 3.46
CA ILE A 44 15.77 -0.07 2.44
C ILE A 44 17.23 -0.23 2.81
N LYS A 45 18.01 -0.78 1.88
CA LYS A 45 19.46 -0.85 2.01
C LYS A 45 20.14 -0.11 0.86
N TYR A 46 20.97 0.88 1.18
CA TYR A 46 21.88 1.52 0.23
C TYR A 46 23.31 1.09 0.55
N THR A 47 23.98 0.49 -0.43
CA THR A 47 25.42 0.19 -0.32
C THR A 47 26.26 1.43 -0.59
N LYS A 48 27.54 1.40 -0.23
CA LYS A 48 28.51 2.49 -0.53
C LYS A 48 28.58 2.89 -2.01
N ALA A 49 28.19 1.99 -2.93
CA ALA A 49 28.20 2.24 -4.37
C ALA A 49 26.93 2.96 -4.87
N ALA A 50 25.86 3.03 -4.05
CA ALA A 50 24.56 3.59 -4.40
C ALA A 50 24.57 5.13 -4.35
N LYS A 51 25.31 5.76 -5.25
CA LYS A 51 25.32 7.23 -5.41
C LYS A 51 24.00 7.71 -6.02
N ARG A 52 23.55 8.91 -5.63
CA ARG A 52 22.30 9.55 -6.05
C ARG A 52 21.06 8.65 -5.98
N ALA A 53 21.06 7.66 -5.07
CA ALA A 53 19.93 6.75 -4.93
C ALA A 53 18.71 7.50 -4.40
N LYS A 54 17.52 7.14 -4.88
CA LYS A 54 16.25 7.72 -4.44
C LYS A 54 15.27 6.62 -4.13
N SER A 55 14.63 6.69 -2.97
CA SER A 55 13.56 5.76 -2.63
C SER A 55 12.39 6.46 -1.99
N HIS A 56 11.21 6.07 -2.40
CA HIS A 56 9.95 6.56 -1.86
C HIS A 56 9.13 5.36 -1.39
N VAL A 57 8.75 5.35 -0.12
CA VAL A 57 7.98 4.26 0.51
C VAL A 57 6.70 4.86 1.06
N GLU A 58 5.59 4.30 0.63
CA GLU A 58 4.25 4.69 1.06
C GLU A 58 3.58 3.47 1.69
N CYS A 59 3.09 3.62 2.92
CA CYS A 59 2.46 2.57 3.71
C CYS A 59 1.13 3.06 4.24
N ASP A 60 0.05 2.72 3.57
CA ASP A 60 -1.28 3.14 3.97
C ASP A 60 -2.07 1.98 4.55
N THR A 61 -2.79 2.23 5.63
CA THR A 61 -3.67 1.24 6.25
C THR A 61 -5.03 1.86 6.59
N ILE A 62 -6.09 1.11 6.32
CA ILE A 62 -7.44 1.44 6.77
C ILE A 62 -7.93 0.39 7.78
N LEU A 63 -8.36 0.86 8.95
CA LEU A 63 -8.98 0.05 9.99
C LEU A 63 -10.49 0.20 9.89
N ILE A 64 -11.20 -0.92 9.73
CA ILE A 64 -12.67 -0.93 9.59
C ILE A 64 -13.37 -0.88 10.95
N ASP A 65 -12.80 -1.56 11.95
CA ASP A 65 -13.34 -1.61 13.32
C ASP A 65 -12.36 -1.04 14.36
N GLN A 66 -12.79 -1.02 15.63
CA GLN A 66 -11.98 -0.50 16.72
C GLN A 66 -10.96 -1.50 17.28
N ASP A 67 -11.20 -2.79 17.11
CA ASP A 67 -10.37 -3.87 17.67
C ASP A 67 -9.19 -4.22 16.75
N SER A 68 -9.26 -3.80 15.50
CA SER A 68 -8.23 -3.96 14.48
C SER A 68 -7.06 -3.02 14.71
N ALA A 69 -5.88 -3.48 14.33
CA ALA A 69 -4.63 -2.72 14.53
C ALA A 69 -3.66 -2.92 13.38
N SER A 70 -2.71 -2.01 13.26
CA SER A 70 -1.61 -2.16 12.32
C SER A 70 -0.33 -1.57 12.87
N ASP A 71 0.77 -2.27 12.63
CA ASP A 71 2.11 -1.82 12.95
C ASP A 71 2.95 -1.68 11.68
N THR A 72 3.82 -0.67 11.64
CA THR A 72 4.76 -0.46 10.54
C THR A 72 6.17 -0.34 11.10
N PHE A 73 7.04 -1.26 10.67
CA PHE A 73 8.43 -1.36 11.09
C PHE A 73 9.37 -1.08 9.92
N PRO A 74 9.69 0.20 9.63
CA PRO A 74 10.65 0.56 8.59
C PRO A 74 12.08 0.39 9.10
N VAL A 75 12.94 -0.21 8.28
CA VAL A 75 14.38 -0.33 8.53
C VAL A 75 15.14 0.33 7.40
N ASN A 76 16.00 1.30 7.74
CA ASN A 76 16.83 2.03 6.80
C ASN A 76 18.31 1.78 7.09
N ASP A 77 18.97 1.02 6.22
CA ASP A 77 20.39 0.68 6.30
C ASP A 77 21.18 1.40 5.19
N ILE A 78 21.68 2.60 5.51
CA ILE A 78 22.22 3.55 4.52
C ILE A 78 23.71 3.73 4.69
N GLU A 79 24.49 3.14 3.77
CA GLU A 79 25.95 3.19 3.76
C GLU A 79 26.52 4.27 2.80
N THR A 80 25.67 5.16 2.28
CA THR A 80 26.04 6.22 1.32
C THR A 80 25.53 7.58 1.80
N SER A 81 26.32 8.64 1.59
CA SER A 81 25.92 10.02 1.92
C SER A 81 25.19 10.73 0.78
N ASP A 82 25.15 10.12 -0.40
CA ASP A 82 24.59 10.66 -1.63
C ASP A 82 23.34 9.84 -2.00
N GLY A 83 22.28 9.96 -1.20
CA GLY A 83 21.01 9.27 -1.40
C GLY A 83 19.86 9.96 -0.68
N THR A 84 18.63 9.75 -1.14
CA THR A 84 17.41 10.36 -0.59
C THR A 84 16.36 9.29 -0.35
N ILE A 85 15.78 9.30 0.85
CA ILE A 85 14.70 8.38 1.23
C ILE A 85 13.54 9.19 1.77
N GLU A 86 12.36 8.93 1.23
CA GLU A 86 11.09 9.46 1.68
C GLU A 86 10.22 8.31 2.15
N HIS A 87 9.81 8.34 3.41
CA HIS A 87 8.94 7.35 4.02
C HIS A 87 7.66 8.03 4.52
N GLU A 88 6.54 7.55 4.01
CA GLU A 88 5.20 7.99 4.37
C GLU A 88 4.42 6.79 4.89
N ALA A 89 3.79 6.94 6.06
CA ALA A 89 2.97 5.91 6.66
C ALA A 89 1.71 6.53 7.24
N HIS A 90 0.54 6.08 6.77
CA HIS A 90 -0.75 6.57 7.24
C HIS A 90 -1.59 5.42 7.76
N VAL A 91 -2.06 5.55 9.00
CA VAL A 91 -3.10 4.69 9.55
C VAL A 91 -4.37 5.53 9.66
N SER A 92 -5.40 5.11 8.94
CA SER A 92 -6.70 5.77 8.88
C SER A 92 -7.79 4.81 9.37
N LYS A 93 -8.89 5.38 9.87
CA LYS A 93 -10.12 4.64 10.15
C LYS A 93 -11.16 5.02 9.12
N ILE A 94 -12.14 4.15 8.87
CA ILE A 94 -13.31 4.55 8.08
C ILE A 94 -13.94 5.79 8.72
N SER A 95 -14.09 6.85 7.94
CA SER A 95 -14.68 8.09 8.42
C SER A 95 -16.17 7.90 8.66
N GLU A 96 -16.60 8.02 9.92
CA GLU A 96 -18.02 7.96 10.28
C GLU A 96 -18.84 9.02 9.53
N ALA A 97 -18.25 10.18 9.22
CA ALA A 97 -18.89 11.23 8.44
C ALA A 97 -19.11 10.81 6.98
N GLN A 98 -18.12 10.16 6.34
CA GLN A 98 -18.27 9.63 4.98
C GLN A 98 -19.29 8.49 4.95
N LEU A 99 -19.24 7.60 5.95
CA LEU A 99 -20.18 6.50 6.09
C LEU A 99 -21.61 7.01 6.28
N TYR A 100 -21.81 7.96 7.19
CA TYR A 100 -23.10 8.61 7.44
C TYR A 100 -23.62 9.31 6.18
N TYR A 101 -22.74 10.02 5.45
CA TYR A 101 -23.12 10.69 4.21
C TYR A 101 -23.61 9.68 3.16
N LEU A 102 -22.89 8.58 2.94
CA LEU A 102 -23.28 7.53 2.00
C LEU A 102 -24.58 6.83 2.43
N LYS A 103 -24.74 6.55 3.73
CA LYS A 103 -25.99 6.00 4.30
C LYS A 103 -27.17 6.95 4.12
N SER A 104 -26.96 8.26 4.27
CA SER A 104 -28.01 9.26 4.01
C SER A 104 -28.47 9.31 2.56
N ARG A 105 -27.67 8.79 1.62
CA ARG A 105 -28.03 8.63 0.20
C ARG A 105 -28.76 7.31 -0.09
N GLY A 106 -29.12 6.55 0.95
CA GLY A 106 -29.87 5.29 0.85
C GLY A 106 -29.00 4.05 0.63
N LEU A 107 -27.69 4.17 0.80
CA LEU A 107 -26.79 3.01 0.80
C LEU A 107 -26.84 2.31 2.16
N ASP A 108 -26.85 0.99 2.15
CA ASP A 108 -26.61 0.22 3.36
C ASP A 108 -25.15 0.38 3.81
N GLU A 109 -24.88 0.07 5.07
CA GLU A 109 -23.58 0.26 5.68
C GLU A 109 -22.48 -0.60 5.03
N ALA A 110 -22.82 -1.79 4.55
CA ALA A 110 -21.90 -2.68 3.85
C ALA A 110 -21.49 -2.10 2.50
N THR A 111 -22.46 -1.70 1.69
CA THR A 111 -22.18 -1.05 0.41
C THR A 111 -21.43 0.27 0.59
N ALA A 112 -21.79 1.07 1.60
CA ALA A 112 -21.12 2.34 1.87
C ALA A 112 -19.65 2.14 2.27
N SER A 113 -19.37 1.18 3.16
CA SER A 113 -18.01 0.84 3.59
C SER A 113 -17.20 0.26 2.43
N GLN A 114 -17.81 -0.59 1.59
CA GLN A 114 -17.17 -1.13 0.40
C GLN A 114 -16.72 -0.01 -0.55
N LEU A 115 -17.57 1.00 -0.81
CA LEU A 115 -17.20 2.13 -1.67
C LEU A 115 -16.03 2.94 -1.12
N ILE A 116 -15.97 3.15 0.19
CA ILE A 116 -14.85 3.85 0.85
C ILE A 116 -13.56 3.06 0.66
N ILE A 117 -13.59 1.75 0.89
CA ILE A 117 -12.43 0.85 0.71
C ILE A 117 -11.98 0.77 -0.75
N MET A 118 -12.93 0.73 -1.68
CA MET A 118 -12.59 0.72 -3.12
C MET A 118 -11.96 2.04 -3.56
N GLY A 119 -12.40 3.16 -3.00
CA GLY A 119 -11.74 4.46 -3.18
C GLY A 119 -10.31 4.46 -2.63
N PHE A 120 -10.10 3.85 -1.46
CA PHE A 120 -8.77 3.68 -0.87
C PHE A 120 -7.84 2.82 -1.73
N LEU A 121 -8.33 1.73 -2.31
CA LEU A 121 -7.54 0.84 -3.16
C LEU A 121 -7.39 1.29 -4.62
N GLU A 122 -8.03 2.40 -5.01
CA GLU A 122 -8.02 2.90 -6.39
C GLU A 122 -6.60 3.05 -7.01
N PRO A 123 -5.58 3.54 -6.29
CA PRO A 123 -4.22 3.65 -6.82
C PRO A 123 -3.59 2.29 -7.18
N PHE A 124 -4.00 1.22 -6.49
CA PHE A 124 -3.52 -0.14 -6.70
C PHE A 124 -4.30 -0.86 -7.79
N THR A 125 -5.62 -0.75 -7.79
CA THR A 125 -6.48 -1.38 -8.79
C THR A 125 -6.20 -0.87 -10.20
N LYS A 126 -5.85 0.42 -10.35
CA LYS A 126 -5.40 1.01 -11.64
C LYS A 126 -4.11 0.40 -12.20
N GLN A 127 -3.28 -0.21 -11.37
CA GLN A 127 -2.03 -0.86 -11.79
C GLN A 127 -2.23 -2.32 -12.20
N LEU A 128 -3.36 -2.92 -11.82
CA LEU A 128 -3.71 -4.28 -12.16
C LEU A 128 -4.36 -4.34 -13.55
N PRO A 129 -4.12 -5.41 -14.33
CA PRO A 129 -4.92 -5.70 -15.51
C PRO A 129 -6.42 -5.80 -15.15
N MET A 130 -7.29 -5.38 -16.08
CA MET A 130 -8.74 -5.28 -15.85
C MET A 130 -9.34 -6.56 -15.28
N GLU A 131 -8.94 -7.72 -15.80
CA GLU A 131 -9.43 -9.03 -15.37
C GLU A 131 -9.17 -9.29 -13.87
N TYR A 132 -7.99 -8.91 -13.37
CA TYR A 132 -7.65 -9.07 -11.95
C TYR A 132 -8.29 -8.01 -11.06
N ALA A 133 -8.49 -6.80 -11.58
CA ALA A 133 -9.18 -5.75 -10.85
C ALA A 133 -10.64 -6.13 -10.55
N VAL A 134 -11.34 -6.74 -11.52
CA VAL A 134 -12.71 -7.25 -11.34
C VAL A 134 -12.76 -8.35 -10.28
N GLU A 135 -11.80 -9.28 -10.29
CA GLU A 135 -11.75 -10.34 -9.28
C GLU A 135 -11.42 -9.82 -7.88
N LEU A 136 -10.54 -8.82 -7.77
CA LEU A 136 -10.23 -8.20 -6.48
C LEU A 136 -11.45 -7.53 -5.85
N ASP A 137 -12.26 -6.80 -6.63
CA ASP A 137 -13.51 -6.20 -6.14
C ASP A 137 -14.48 -7.27 -5.61
N ARG A 138 -14.63 -8.40 -6.32
CA ARG A 138 -15.45 -9.53 -5.88
C ARG A 138 -14.95 -10.13 -4.58
N LEU A 139 -13.64 -10.30 -4.42
CA LEU A 139 -13.04 -10.84 -3.20
C LEU A 139 -13.24 -9.92 -2.01
N ILE A 140 -13.08 -8.60 -2.20
CA ILE A 140 -13.32 -7.63 -1.13
C ILE A 140 -14.79 -7.66 -0.72
N LYS A 141 -15.71 -7.66 -1.68
CA LYS A 141 -17.14 -7.78 -1.39
C LYS A 141 -17.45 -9.02 -0.55
N PHE A 142 -16.88 -10.16 -0.92
CA PHE A 142 -17.07 -11.40 -0.18
C PHE A 142 -16.53 -11.34 1.26
N GLN A 143 -15.39 -10.70 1.50
CA GLN A 143 -14.84 -10.52 2.86
C GLN A 143 -15.70 -9.56 3.71
N MET A 144 -16.44 -8.66 3.05
CA MET A 144 -17.33 -7.71 3.71
C MET A 144 -18.76 -8.26 3.93
N GLU A 145 -19.18 -9.28 3.17
CA GLU A 145 -20.46 -9.96 3.37
C GLU A 145 -20.46 -10.74 4.71
N GLY A 146 -21.36 -10.38 5.63
CA GLY A 146 -21.49 -11.02 6.95
C GLY A 146 -20.71 -10.36 8.08
N SER A 147 -20.02 -9.25 7.79
CA SER A 147 -19.15 -8.54 8.73
C SER A 147 -19.78 -7.30 9.39
N ILE A 148 -21.01 -6.96 9.00
CA ILE A 148 -21.76 -5.82 9.54
C ILE A 148 -23.06 -6.39 10.10
N GLY A 149 -23.01 -6.73 11.39
CA GLY A 149 -24.07 -7.31 12.19
C GLY A 149 -23.73 -7.16 13.66
#